data_AF-A0A916H440-F1
#
_entry.id   AF-A0A916H440-F1
#
_cell.length_a   1.000
_cell.length_b   1.000
_cell.length_c   1.000
_cell.angle_alpha   90.00
_cell.angle_beta   90.00
_cell.angle_gamma   90.00
#
_symmetry.space_group_name_H-M   'P 1'
#
loop_
_entity.id
_entity.type
_entity.pdbx_description
1 polymer ?
#
loop_
_entity_poly.entity_id
_entity_poly.type
_entity_poly.pdbx_seq_one_letter_code
_entity_poly.pdbx_strand_id
1 'polypeptide(L)'
;MRAGFPLERRVVTGLGLVWALVMVALGLGVLSGWPRGYSAGVSGWLGVTALAGGQFVFMVLVSDRLFPRASRPLVLVVEGLTLLVFLAGVAVTVVRLTEGIRQ
;
A
#
# COMPACT_ATOMS: atom_id res chain seq x y z
N MET A 1 21.84 -0.75 28.04
CA MET A 1 20.91 -1.90 27.93
C MET A 1 19.48 -1.37 28.05
N ARG A 2 18.74 -1.19 26.95
CA ARG A 2 17.32 -0.76 27.00
C ARG A 2 16.44 -2.01 26.93
N ALA A 3 15.93 -2.43 28.09
CA ALA A 3 14.88 -3.42 28.20
C ALA A 3 13.53 -2.68 28.12
N GLY A 4 12.98 -2.61 26.92
CA GLY A 4 11.66 -2.04 26.61
C GLY A 4 11.54 -1.91 25.09
N PHE A 5 10.52 -2.38 24.37
CA PHE A 5 9.20 -2.89 24.73
C PHE A 5 8.81 -3.96 23.69
N PRO A 6 8.64 -5.24 24.06
CA PRO A 6 8.09 -6.24 23.14
C PRO A 6 6.63 -5.93 22.76
N LEU A 7 5.90 -5.20 23.61
CA LEU A 7 4.50 -4.79 23.40
C LEU A 7 4.36 -3.72 22.31
N GLU A 8 5.20 -2.67 22.34
CA GLU A 8 5.19 -1.58 21.34
C GLU A 8 5.36 -2.13 19.92
N ARG A 9 6.31 -3.06 19.75
CA ARG A 9 6.52 -3.73 18.47
C ARG A 9 5.28 -4.50 18.02
N ARG A 10 4.62 -5.24 18.93
CA ARG A 10 3.39 -6.00 18.60
C ARG A 10 2.26 -5.07 18.18
N VAL A 11 2.09 -3.93 18.86
CA VAL A 11 1.08 -2.92 18.52
C VAL A 11 1.34 -2.34 17.12
N VAL A 12 2.57 -1.95 16.81
CA VAL A 12 2.91 -1.40 15.48
C VAL A 12 2.63 -2.39 14.35
N THR A 13 2.94 -3.68 14.53
CA THR A 13 2.63 -4.69 13.50
C THR A 13 1.14 -4.99 13.42
N GLY A 14 0.42 -5.03 14.54
CA GLY A 14 -1.03 -5.19 14.52
C GLY A 14 -1.70 -4.04 13.75
N LEU A 15 -1.30 -2.80 14.05
CA LEU A 15 -1.78 -1.62 13.36
C LEU A 15 -1.39 -1.62 11.87
N GLY A 16 -0.14 -1.96 11.55
CA GLY A 16 0.34 -2.07 10.18
C GLY A 16 -0.42 -3.11 9.37
N LEU A 17 -0.76 -4.25 9.97
CA LEU A 17 -1.55 -5.30 9.34
C LEU A 17 -2.98 -4.83 9.06
N VAL A 18 -3.64 -4.19 10.04
CA VAL A 18 -4.98 -3.60 9.85
C VAL A 18 -4.95 -2.57 8.74
N TRP A 19 -3.96 -1.68 8.74
CA TRP A 19 -3.82 -0.64 7.71
C TRP A 19 -3.61 -1.22 6.32
N ALA A 20 -2.71 -2.21 6.18
CA ALA A 20 -2.49 -2.91 4.92
C ALA A 20 -3.76 -3.58 4.41
N LEU A 21 -4.53 -4.23 5.29
CA LEU A 21 -5.76 -4.92 4.94
C LEU A 21 -6.85 -3.94 4.48
N VAL A 22 -6.96 -2.78 5.14
CA VAL A 22 -7.86 -1.70 4.74
C VAL A 22 -7.48 -1.15 3.36
N MET A 23 -6.20 -0.85 3.12
CA MET A 23 -5.71 -0.38 1.83
C MET A 23 -5.97 -1.38 0.70
N VAL A 24 -5.75 -2.67 0.96
CA VAL A 24 -6.03 -3.73 -0.01
C VAL A 24 -7.53 -3.85 -0.29
N ALA A 25 -8.37 -3.86 0.74
CA ALA A 25 -9.82 -3.92 0.59
C ALA A 25 -10.36 -2.70 -0.18
N LEU A 26 -9.84 -1.50 0.09
CA LEU A 26 -10.18 -0.28 -0.66
C LEU A 26 -9.73 -0.38 -2.11
N GLY A 27 -8.49 -0.83 -2.36
CA GLY A 27 -7.98 -0.99 -3.72
C GLY A 27 -8.81 -1.97 -4.55
N LEU A 28 -9.17 -3.12 -3.96
CA LEU A 28 -10.09 -4.08 -4.58
C LEU A 28 -11.48 -3.51 -4.79
N GLY A 29 -12.02 -2.78 -3.81
CA GLY A 29 -13.30 -2.09 -3.92
C GLY A 29 -13.32 -1.14 -5.13
N VAL A 30 -12.29 -0.31 -5.26
CA VAL A 30 -12.15 0.64 -6.38
C VAL A 30 -12.03 -0.08 -7.72
N LEU A 31 -11.22 -1.14 -7.79
CA LEU A 31 -11.10 -1.94 -9.02
C LEU A 31 -12.38 -2.70 -9.37
N SER A 32 -13.19 -3.05 -8.38
CA SER A 32 -14.52 -3.66 -8.60
C SER A 32 -15.59 -2.66 -9.06
N GLY A 33 -15.23 -1.37 -9.17
CA GLY A 33 -16.13 -0.30 -9.62
C GLY A 33 -16.86 0.43 -8.50
N TRP A 34 -16.38 0.33 -7.25
CA TRP A 34 -16.92 1.04 -6.09
C TRP A 34 -15.87 1.98 -5.49
N PRO A 35 -16.14 3.28 -5.26
CA PRO A 35 -17.42 3.96 -5.40
C PRO A 35 -17.76 4.34 -6.84
N ARG A 36 -19.06 4.34 -7.16
CA ARG A 36 -19.58 4.80 -8.46
C ARG A 36 -19.50 6.32 -8.51
N GLY A 37 -18.90 6.89 -9.55
CA GLY A 37 -18.82 8.35 -9.72
C GLY A 37 -17.48 8.86 -10.27
N TYR A 38 -16.44 8.03 -10.29
CA TYR A 38 -15.17 8.36 -10.91
C TYR A 38 -15.07 7.77 -12.32
N SER A 39 -14.31 8.44 -13.20
CA SER A 39 -14.02 7.90 -14.53
C SER A 39 -13.23 6.59 -14.42
N ALA A 40 -13.49 5.65 -15.34
CA ALA A 40 -12.86 4.32 -15.31
C ALA A 40 -11.32 4.38 -15.24
N GLY A 41 -10.70 5.39 -15.89
CA GLY A 41 -9.26 5.63 -15.84
C GLY A 41 -8.76 6.05 -14.45
N VAL A 42 -9.44 7.00 -13.79
CA VAL A 42 -9.06 7.48 -12.45
C VAL A 42 -9.28 6.39 -11.40
N SER A 43 -10.41 5.68 -11.47
CA SER A 43 -10.69 4.54 -10.58
C SER A 43 -9.62 3.46 -10.71
N GLY A 44 -9.24 3.08 -11.93
CA GLY A 44 -8.20 2.07 -12.15
C GLY A 44 -6.89 2.41 -11.43
N TRP A 45 -6.39 3.63 -11.61
CA TRP A 45 -5.13 4.05 -10.99
C TRP A 45 -5.24 4.21 -9.47
N LEU A 46 -6.35 4.72 -8.94
CA LEU A 46 -6.60 4.78 -7.50
C LEU A 46 -6.58 3.40 -6.86
N GLY A 47 -7.23 2.43 -7.50
CA GLY A 47 -7.30 1.06 -7.01
C GLY A 47 -5.93 0.37 -6.98
N VAL A 48 -5.16 0.48 -8.07
CA VAL A 48 -3.79 -0.05 -8.15
C VAL A 48 -2.87 0.62 -7.12
N THR A 49 -3.00 1.94 -6.94
CA THR A 49 -2.22 2.69 -5.95
C THR A 49 -2.51 2.22 -4.54
N ALA A 50 -3.79 2.07 -4.18
CA ALA A 50 -4.19 1.60 -2.86
C ALA A 50 -3.69 0.16 -2.59
N LEU A 51 -3.76 -0.73 -3.58
CA LEU A 51 -3.19 -2.08 -3.48
C LEU A 51 -1.67 -2.04 -3.22
N ALA A 52 -0.93 -1.28 -4.02
CA ALA A 52 0.52 -1.16 -3.89
C ALA A 52 0.92 -0.57 -2.53
N GLY A 53 0.20 0.43 -2.05
CA GLY A 53 0.40 1.02 -0.72
C GLY A 53 0.14 0.02 0.41
N GLY A 54 -0.94 -0.75 0.32
CA GLY A 54 -1.24 -1.81 1.28
C GLY A 54 -0.17 -2.90 1.31
N GLN A 55 0.27 -3.35 0.14
CA GLN A 55 1.35 -4.34 0.01
C GLN A 55 2.67 -3.83 0.56
N PHE A 56 3.03 -2.57 0.29
CA PHE A 56 4.24 -1.95 0.82
C PHE A 56 4.22 -1.88 2.35
N VAL A 57 3.12 -1.39 2.94
CA VAL A 57 2.97 -1.33 4.41
C VAL A 57 3.05 -2.73 5.03
N PHE A 58 2.45 -3.73 4.39
CA PHE A 58 2.58 -5.11 4.83
C PHE A 58 4.03 -5.60 4.78
N MET A 59 4.76 -5.33 3.70
CA MET A 59 6.16 -5.74 3.59
C MET A 59 7.02 -5.13 4.69
N VAL A 60 6.94 -3.81 4.87
CA VAL A 60 7.80 -3.06 5.80
C VAL A 60 7.46 -3.34 7.26
N LEU A 61 6.18 -3.46 7.62
CA LEU A 61 5.76 -3.55 9.03
C LEU A 61 5.47 -4.97 9.51
N VAL A 62 5.25 -5.91 8.58
CA VAL A 62 4.79 -7.27 8.91
C VAL A 62 5.73 -8.34 8.36
N SER A 63 6.20 -8.23 7.11
CA SER A 63 6.83 -9.38 6.44
C SER A 63 8.14 -9.83 7.10
N ASP A 64 8.96 -8.91 7.60
CA ASP A 64 10.20 -9.22 8.35
C ASP A 64 9.95 -10.13 9.56
N ARG A 65 8.74 -10.12 10.12
CA ARG A 65 8.37 -10.95 11.28
C ARG A 65 7.79 -12.29 10.89
N LEU A 66 7.06 -12.34 9.77
CA LEU A 66 6.49 -13.58 9.25
C LEU A 66 7.56 -14.43 8.54
N PHE A 67 8.53 -13.77 7.90
CA PHE A 67 9.57 -14.41 7.10
C PHE A 67 10.97 -13.93 7.49
N PRO A 68 11.42 -14.16 8.75
CA PRO A 68 12.72 -13.69 9.23
C PRO A 68 13.93 -14.32 8.52
N ARG A 69 13.69 -15.37 7.71
CA ARG A 69 14.72 -16.07 6.91
C ARG A 69 14.67 -15.74 5.41
N ALA A 70 13.82 -14.80 5.00
CA ALA A 70 13.77 -14.37 3.60
C ALA A 70 15.11 -13.73 3.18
N SER A 71 15.49 -13.89 1.91
CA SER A 71 16.71 -13.27 1.40
C SER A 71 16.53 -11.75 1.32
N ARG A 72 17.36 -11.02 2.06
CA ARG A 72 17.35 -9.54 2.06
C ARG A 72 17.36 -8.89 0.67
N PRO A 73 18.18 -9.34 -0.31
CA PRO A 73 18.16 -8.70 -1.63
C PRO A 73 16.80 -8.86 -2.32
N LEU A 74 16.12 -10.00 -2.15
CA LEU A 74 14.79 -10.20 -2.73
C LEU A 74 13.75 -9.28 -2.07
N VAL A 75 13.78 -9.19 -0.73
CA VAL A 75 12.86 -8.31 0.01
C VAL A 75 13.00 -6.87 -0.45
N LEU A 76 14.23 -6.36 -0.55
CA LEU A 76 14.50 -4.99 -1.02
C LEU A 76 14.02 -4.74 -2.45
N VAL A 77 14.19 -5.72 -3.35
CA VAL A 77 13.70 -5.61 -4.72
C VAL A 77 12.17 -5.52 -4.73
N VAL A 78 11.48 -6.38 -4.00
CA VAL A 78 10.01 -6.37 -3.99
C VAL A 78 9.47 -5.12 -3.30
N GLU A 79 10.04 -4.71 -2.16
CA GLU A 79 9.70 -3.46 -1.47
C GLU A 79 9.89 -2.26 -2.40
N GLY A 80 11.04 -2.17 -3.06
CA GLY A 80 11.35 -1.12 -4.02
C GLY A 80 10.37 -1.08 -5.19
N LEU A 81 10.03 -2.24 -5.77
CA LEU A 81 9.03 -2.31 -6.84
C LEU A 81 7.64 -1.88 -6.37
N THR A 82 7.17 -2.34 -5.19
CA THR A 82 5.88 -1.90 -4.64
C THR A 82 5.86 -0.40 -4.35
N LEU A 83 6.96 0.15 -3.82
CA LEU A 83 7.09 1.59 -3.58
C LEU A 83 7.03 2.37 -4.90
N LEU A 84 7.74 1.91 -5.93
CA LEU A 84 7.72 2.55 -7.25
C LEU A 84 6.32 2.53 -7.86
N VAL A 85 5.63 1.39 -7.81
CA VAL A 85 4.25 1.28 -8.30
C VAL A 85 3.31 2.20 -7.51
N PHE A 86 3.47 2.27 -6.19
CA PHE A 86 2.70 3.18 -5.34
C PHE A 86 2.93 4.64 -5.74
N LEU A 87 4.19 5.08 -5.84
CA LEU A 87 4.53 6.47 -6.19
C LEU A 87 4.07 6.83 -7.60
N ALA A 88 4.26 5.92 -8.58
CA ALA A 88 3.78 6.12 -9.94
C ALA A 88 2.25 6.21 -9.98
N GLY A 89 1.55 5.33 -9.26
CA GLY A 89 0.10 5.34 -9.15
C GLY A 89 -0.43 6.63 -8.51
N VAL A 90 0.22 7.13 -7.43
CA VAL A 90 -0.10 8.44 -6.83
C VAL A 90 0.10 9.55 -7.85
N ALA A 91 1.24 9.60 -8.54
CA ALA A 91 1.53 10.65 -9.52
C ALA A 91 0.50 10.66 -10.66
N VAL A 92 0.19 9.50 -11.23
CA VAL A 92 -0.82 9.37 -12.29
C VAL A 92 -2.20 9.79 -11.78
N THR A 93 -2.58 9.35 -10.59
CA THR A 93 -3.86 9.71 -9.97
C THR A 93 -3.98 11.23 -9.81
N VAL A 94 -2.95 11.88 -9.28
CA VAL A 94 -2.93 13.34 -9.08
C VAL A 94 -3.06 14.07 -10.41
N VAL A 95 -2.28 13.68 -11.43
CA VAL A 95 -2.35 14.28 -12.77
C VAL A 95 -3.76 14.16 -13.34
N ARG A 96 -4.35 12.96 -13.32
CA ARG A 96 -5.69 12.72 -13.85
C ARG A 96 -6.78 13.47 -13.07
N LEU A 97 -6.62 13.62 -11.75
CA LEU A 97 -7.54 14.41 -10.94
C LEU A 97 -7.47 15.89 -11.34
N THR A 98 -6.26 16.42 -11.58
CA THR A 98 -6.08 17.82 -12.00
C THR A 98 -6.58 18.09 -13.42
N GLU A 99 -6.47 17.12 -14.33
CA GLU A 99 -7.03 17.20 -15.68
C GLU A 99 -8.56 17.22 -15.64
N GLY A 100 -9.16 16.38 -14.79
CA GLY A 100 -10.61 16.29 -14.64
C GLY A 100 -11.28 17.53 -14.03
N ILE A 101 -10.56 18.33 -13.23
CA ILE A 101 -11.08 19.59 -12.65
C ILE A 101 -11.15 20.71 -13.70
N ARG A 102 -10.39 20.62 -14.80
CA ARG A 102 -10.31 21.67 -15.83
C ARG A 102 -11.38 21.56 -16.92
N GLN A 103 -12.18 20.50 -16.93
CA GLN A 103 -13.28 20.27 -17.88
C GLN A 103 -14.61 20.68 -17.25
#